data_AF-A0A542XFA0-F1
#
_entry.id   AF-A0A542XFA0-F1
#
_cell.length_a   1.000
_cell.length_b   1.000
_cell.length_c   1.000
_cell.angle_alpha   90.00
_cell.angle_beta   90.00
_cell.angle_gamma   90.00
#
_symmetry.space_group_name_H-M   'P 1'
#
loop_
_entity.id
_entity.type
_entity.pdbx_description
1 polymer ?
#
loop_
_entity_poly.entity_id
_entity_poly.type
_entity_poly.pdbx_seq_one_letter_code
_entity_poly.pdbx_strand_id
1 'polypeptide(L)'
;MTVVAVLLILFGLGWAGMGTAAARRTAPYRARERWPRVTGLVLALAQEEDPERPGRAKRLPTVTYRYRDAAGVEHEGRDALATNQSLAAGDPIDIEVDPTDPRRSRTYAPTVAVGAIFWGGAVFAVGGVALLGLGLWLLLTR
;
A
#
# COMPACT_ATOMS: atom_id res chain seq x y z
N MET A 1 26.28 -13.41 -23.96
CA MET A 1 24.83 -13.15 -23.89
C MET A 1 24.13 -13.95 -22.78
N THR A 2 24.52 -15.19 -22.52
CA THR A 2 23.96 -16.06 -21.46
C THR A 2 24.00 -15.44 -20.05
N VAL A 3 25.10 -14.80 -19.66
CA VAL A 3 25.23 -14.16 -18.33
C VAL A 3 24.20 -13.04 -18.12
N VAL A 4 24.00 -12.18 -19.12
CA VAL A 4 23.04 -11.07 -19.06
C VAL A 4 21.61 -11.58 -18.92
N ALA A 5 21.27 -12.63 -19.66
CA ALA A 5 19.93 -13.19 -19.64
C ALA A 5 19.62 -13.94 -18.31
N VAL A 6 20.60 -14.63 -17.73
CA VAL A 6 20.48 -15.22 -16.38
C VAL A 6 20.27 -14.15 -15.31
N LEU A 7 21.01 -13.03 -15.38
CA LEU A 7 20.83 -11.91 -14.45
C LEU A 7 19.42 -11.30 -14.55
N LEU A 8 18.88 -11.12 -15.75
CA LEU A 8 17.51 -10.62 -15.96
C LEU A 8 16.45 -11.56 -15.40
N ILE A 9 16.63 -12.88 -15.55
CA ILE A 9 15.70 -13.88 -15.01
C ILE A 9 15.73 -13.90 -13.48
N LEU A 10 16.92 -13.91 -12.87
CA LEU A 10 17.05 -13.87 -11.41
C LEU A 10 16.48 -12.56 -10.84
N PHE A 11 16.73 -11.44 -11.52
CA PHE A 11 16.17 -10.14 -11.13
C PHE A 11 14.64 -10.13 -11.23
N GLY A 12 14.08 -10.63 -12.34
CA GLY A 12 12.63 -10.74 -12.54
C GLY A 12 11.96 -11.67 -11.52
N LEU A 13 12.56 -12.84 -11.22
CA LEU A 13 12.08 -13.77 -10.21
C LEU A 13 12.14 -13.16 -8.80
N GLY A 14 13.21 -12.45 -8.46
CA GLY A 14 13.35 -11.73 -7.20
C GLY A 14 12.25 -10.67 -7.02
N TRP A 15 12.00 -9.87 -8.07
CA TRP A 15 10.94 -8.87 -8.08
C TRP A 15 9.53 -9.47 -8.01
N ALA A 16 9.26 -10.51 -8.78
CA ALA A 16 7.98 -11.22 -8.72
C ALA A 16 7.73 -11.83 -7.33
N GLY A 17 8.77 -12.41 -6.72
CA GLY A 17 8.77 -12.91 -5.35
C GLY A 17 8.41 -11.83 -4.32
N MET A 18 9.08 -10.68 -4.38
CA MET A 18 8.74 -9.52 -3.53
C MET A 18 7.31 -9.02 -3.76
N GLY A 19 6.86 -8.97 -5.02
CA GLY A 19 5.49 -8.64 -5.39
C GLY A 19 4.47 -9.59 -4.77
N THR A 20 4.69 -10.91 -4.84
CA THR A 20 3.82 -11.90 -4.19
C THR A 20 3.84 -11.82 -2.66
N ALA A 21 4.99 -11.54 -2.04
CA ALA A 21 5.08 -11.37 -0.60
C ALA A 21 4.31 -10.11 -0.13
N ALA A 22 4.46 -9.00 -0.86
CA ALA A 22 3.68 -7.78 -0.62
C ALA A 22 2.18 -7.99 -0.86
N ALA A 23 1.82 -8.74 -1.90
CA ALA A 23 0.45 -9.13 -2.20
C ALA A 23 -0.15 -10.01 -1.09
N ARG A 24 0.59 -10.97 -0.53
CA ARG A 24 0.14 -11.80 0.60
C ARG A 24 -0.05 -10.99 1.89
N ARG A 25 0.82 -9.99 2.14
CA ARG A 25 0.63 -9.07 3.28
C ARG A 25 -0.58 -8.15 3.10
N THR A 26 -0.94 -7.82 1.85
CA THR A 26 -2.11 -6.97 1.52
C THR A 26 -3.39 -7.77 1.24
N ALA A 27 -3.31 -9.07 0.98
CA ALA A 27 -4.45 -9.97 0.80
C ALA A 27 -5.45 -9.96 1.98
N PRO A 28 -5.02 -9.98 3.26
CA PRO A 28 -5.96 -9.85 4.38
C PRO A 28 -6.63 -8.46 4.45
N TYR A 29 -6.12 -7.46 3.73
CA TYR A 29 -6.79 -6.15 3.59
C TYR A 29 -7.81 -6.13 2.44
N ARG A 30 -7.63 -6.94 1.39
CA ARG A 30 -8.59 -7.05 0.27
C ARG A 30 -9.81 -7.92 0.58
N ALA A 31 -9.67 -8.89 1.48
CA ALA A 31 -10.75 -9.79 1.88
C ALA A 31 -11.60 -9.25 3.04
N ARG A 32 -11.18 -8.14 3.69
CA ARG A 32 -12.06 -7.40 4.60
C ARG A 32 -13.07 -6.65 3.75
N GLU A 33 -14.35 -6.94 4.01
CA GLU A 33 -15.52 -6.29 3.43
C GLU A 33 -15.23 -4.83 3.14
N ARG A 34 -15.62 -4.36 1.95
CA ARG A 34 -15.47 -2.95 1.56
C ARG A 34 -16.29 -2.10 2.53
N TRP A 35 -15.67 -1.71 3.63
CA TRP A 35 -16.26 -0.80 4.59
C TRP A 35 -16.71 0.45 3.81
N PRO A 36 -17.98 0.86 3.95
CA PRO A 36 -18.47 2.08 3.31
C PRO A 36 -17.56 3.25 3.66
N ARG A 37 -17.36 4.12 2.67
CA ARG A 37 -16.54 5.31 2.80
C ARG A 37 -17.42 6.51 3.05
N VAL A 38 -17.01 7.32 4.00
CA VAL A 38 -17.62 8.60 4.32
C VAL A 38 -16.54 9.66 4.44
N THR A 39 -16.87 10.89 4.08
CA THR A 39 -15.98 12.04 4.28
C THR A 39 -16.20 12.60 5.67
N GLY A 40 -15.15 12.64 6.47
CA GLY A 40 -15.11 13.32 7.75
C GLY A 40 -14.27 14.59 7.69
N LEU A 41 -14.13 15.22 8.86
CA LEU A 41 -13.30 16.40 9.08
C LEU A 41 -12.26 16.08 10.15
N VAL A 42 -11.04 16.51 9.91
CA VAL A 42 -9.96 16.43 10.90
C VAL A 42 -10.23 17.41 12.03
N LEU A 43 -10.21 16.93 13.27
CA LEU A 43 -10.32 17.76 14.47
C LEU A 43 -8.95 18.16 15.01
N ALA A 44 -8.01 17.22 15.05
CA ALA A 44 -6.67 17.44 15.58
C ALA A 44 -5.67 16.46 14.98
N LEU A 45 -4.40 16.88 14.93
CA LEU A 45 -3.27 15.99 14.67
C LEU A 45 -2.33 16.02 15.86
N ALA A 46 -1.99 14.83 16.36
CA ALA A 46 -0.95 14.65 17.35
C ALA A 46 0.26 13.98 16.67
N GLN A 47 1.41 14.67 16.69
CA GLN A 47 2.69 14.02 16.43
C GLN A 47 3.19 13.46 17.76
N GLU A 48 3.08 12.14 17.95
CA GLU A 48 3.78 11.49 19.04
C GLU A 48 5.26 11.37 18.66
N GLU A 49 6.08 12.31 19.14
CA GLU A 49 7.51 12.06 19.27
C GLU A 49 7.70 11.04 20.40
N ASP A 50 8.43 9.96 20.12
CA ASP A 50 8.77 8.94 21.12
C ASP A 50 9.85 9.54 22.05
N PRO A 51 9.51 9.97 23.28
CA PRO A 51 10.42 10.73 24.12
C PRO A 51 11.61 9.89 24.62
N GLU A 52 11.50 8.56 24.57
CA GLU A 52 12.53 7.64 25.06
C GLU A 52 13.63 7.35 24.02
N ARG A 53 13.41 7.69 22.74
CA ARG A 53 14.37 7.41 21.65
C ARG A 53 14.45 8.55 20.64
N PRO A 54 15.05 9.70 21.00
CA PRO A 54 15.37 10.75 20.04
C PRO A 54 16.24 10.17 18.92
N GLY A 55 15.76 10.22 17.68
CA GLY A 55 16.46 9.71 16.49
C GLY A 55 15.94 8.41 15.89
N ARG A 56 14.93 7.74 16.48
CA ARG A 56 14.20 6.67 15.78
C ARG A 56 13.22 7.25 14.76
N ALA A 57 12.95 6.49 13.69
CA ALA A 57 12.03 6.87 12.62
C ALA A 57 10.73 7.46 13.19
N LYS A 58 10.43 8.69 12.76
CA LYS A 58 9.28 9.49 13.19
C LYS A 58 8.02 8.61 13.17
N ARG A 59 7.39 8.41 14.33
CA ARG A 59 6.09 7.70 14.40
C ARG A 59 5.10 8.46 13.52
N LEU A 60 4.27 7.70 12.81
CA LEU A 60 3.27 8.28 11.95
C LEU A 60 2.30 9.13 12.79
N PRO A 61 1.90 10.32 12.30
CA PRO A 61 0.99 11.20 13.03
C PRO A 61 -0.35 10.49 13.30
N THR A 62 -0.89 10.72 14.50
CA THR A 62 -2.23 10.25 14.86
C THR A 62 -3.24 11.36 14.60
N VAL A 63 -4.29 11.05 13.85
CA VAL A 63 -5.37 11.98 13.52
C VAL A 63 -6.60 11.68 14.36
N THR A 64 -7.21 12.72 14.91
CA THR A 64 -8.57 12.67 15.48
C THR A 64 -9.51 13.32 14.47
N TYR A 65 -10.59 12.65 14.14
CA TYR A 65 -11.54 13.10 13.11
C TYR A 65 -12.98 12.94 13.59
N ARG A 66 -13.87 13.71 12.98
CA ARG A 66 -15.32 13.60 13.15
C ARG A 66 -15.96 13.30 11.81
N TYR A 67 -16.93 12.41 11.79
CA TYR A 67 -17.67 12.09 10.57
C TYR A 67 -19.14 11.85 10.90
N ARG A 68 -19.98 11.83 9.85
CA ARG A 68 -21.40 11.51 9.97
C ARG A 68 -21.67 10.18 9.28
N ASP A 69 -22.35 9.28 9.97
CA ASP A 69 -22.72 7.98 9.41
C ASP A 69 -23.94 8.09 8.46
N ALA A 70 -24.33 6.96 7.87
CA ALA A 70 -25.49 6.89 6.97
C ALA A 70 -26.83 7.19 7.66
N ALA A 71 -26.90 7.05 8.99
CA ALA A 71 -28.08 7.40 9.79
C ALA A 71 -28.11 8.89 10.18
N GLY A 72 -27.08 9.66 9.82
CA GLY A 72 -26.97 11.07 10.13
C GLY A 72 -26.38 11.36 11.52
N VAL A 73 -25.87 10.36 12.24
CA VAL A 73 -25.28 10.50 13.57
C VAL A 73 -23.81 10.88 13.45
N GLU A 74 -23.36 11.83 14.27
CA GLU A 74 -21.95 12.23 14.33
C GLU A 74 -21.16 11.29 15.24
N HIS A 75 -20.01 10.86 14.75
CA HIS A 75 -19.05 10.03 15.47
C HIS A 75 -17.66 10.65 15.40
N GLU A 76 -16.89 10.44 16.47
CA GLU A 76 -15.49 10.79 16.51
C GLU A 76 -14.64 9.52 16.50
N GLY A 77 -13.54 9.56 15.75
CA GLY A 77 -12.58 8.47 15.65
C GLY A 77 -11.16 8.99 15.79
N ARG A 78 -10.25 8.07 16.12
CA ARG A 78 -8.82 8.34 16.22
C ARG A 78 -8.05 7.21 15.55
N ASP A 79 -7.12 7.56 14.66
CA ASP A 79 -6.35 6.58 13.91
C ASP A 79 -4.95 7.09 13.56
N ALA A 80 -4.00 6.18 13.35
CA ALA A 80 -2.66 6.52 12.87
C ALA A 80 -2.67 6.65 11.35
N LEU A 81 -2.17 7.77 10.82
CA LEU A 81 -2.08 7.95 9.38
C LEU A 81 -1.09 6.96 8.78
N ALA A 82 -1.42 6.34 7.64
CA ALA A 82 -0.51 5.42 6.96
C ALA A 82 0.72 6.12 6.36
N THR A 83 0.68 7.45 6.23
CA THR A 83 1.74 8.27 5.61
C THR A 83 1.88 9.62 6.32
N ASN A 84 3.00 10.30 6.11
CA ASN A 84 3.21 11.68 6.58
C ASN A 84 2.46 12.70 5.70
N GLN A 85 1.15 12.53 5.54
CA GLN A 85 0.32 13.56 4.93
C GLN A 85 0.25 14.78 5.84
N SER A 86 0.41 15.95 5.23
CA SER A 86 0.16 17.23 5.89
C SER A 86 -1.35 17.45 5.90
N LEU A 87 -1.98 17.19 7.03
CA LEU A 87 -3.38 17.54 7.27
C LEU A 87 -3.42 18.61 8.36
N ALA A 88 -4.39 19.51 8.28
CA ALA A 88 -4.73 20.51 9.27
C ALA A 88 -6.12 20.24 9.85
N ALA A 89 -6.41 20.83 11.01
CA ALA A 89 -7.77 20.81 11.56
C ALA A 89 -8.73 21.50 10.58
N GLY A 90 -9.86 20.86 10.30
CA GLY A 90 -10.84 21.29 9.31
C GLY A 90 -10.67 20.65 7.93
N ASP A 91 -9.54 19.97 7.66
CA ASP A 91 -9.35 19.31 6.38
C ASP A 91 -10.30 18.12 6.21
N PRO A 92 -10.83 17.90 5.00
CA PRO A 92 -11.62 16.71 4.70
C PRO A 92 -10.73 15.46 4.69
N ILE A 93 -11.25 14.36 5.23
CA ILE A 93 -10.56 13.07 5.26
C ILE A 93 -11.50 11.92 4.96
N ASP A 94 -11.05 10.97 4.14
CA ASP A 94 -11.83 9.78 3.83
C ASP A 94 -11.69 8.74 4.94
N ILE A 95 -12.82 8.24 5.43
CA ILE A 95 -12.91 7.29 6.54
C ILE A 95 -13.67 6.06 6.07
N GLU A 96 -13.13 4.88 6.37
CA GLU A 96 -13.81 3.61 6.24
C GLU A 96 -14.49 3.27 7.57
N VAL A 97 -15.79 2.96 7.51
CA VAL A 97 -16.62 2.67 8.69
C VAL A 97 -17.13 1.24 8.61
N ASP A 98 -17.01 0.49 9.70
CA ASP A 98 -17.58 -0.86 9.80
C ASP A 98 -19.12 -0.77 9.77
N PRO A 99 -19.80 -1.42 8.80
CA PRO A 99 -21.25 -1.33 8.69
C PRO A 99 -21.99 -2.00 9.87
N THR A 100 -21.31 -2.84 10.64
CA THR A 100 -21.88 -3.53 11.82
C THR A 100 -21.68 -2.77 13.13
N ASP A 101 -20.66 -1.91 13.20
CA ASP A 101 -20.34 -1.09 14.37
C ASP A 101 -19.72 0.24 13.92
N PRO A 102 -20.50 1.33 13.84
CA PRO A 102 -19.98 2.64 13.43
C PRO A 102 -18.81 3.11 14.29
N ARG A 103 -18.68 2.69 15.56
CA ARG A 103 -17.55 3.10 16.39
C ARG A 103 -16.22 2.54 15.91
N ARG A 104 -16.23 1.51 15.05
CA ARG A 104 -15.07 0.99 14.35
C ARG A 104 -14.90 1.73 13.03
N SER A 105 -14.06 2.75 13.06
CA SER A 105 -13.67 3.52 11.88
C SER A 105 -12.15 3.56 11.73
N ARG A 106 -11.68 3.76 10.50
CA ARG A 106 -10.26 3.95 10.18
C ARG A 106 -10.08 4.88 9.01
N THR A 107 -8.92 5.50 8.93
CA THR A 107 -8.56 6.37 7.82
C THR A 107 -8.39 5.56 6.54
N TYR A 108 -8.98 6.02 5.44
CA TYR A 108 -8.73 5.39 4.15
C TYR A 108 -7.34 5.76 3.64
N ALA A 109 -6.48 4.76 3.49
CA ALA A 109 -5.22 4.91 2.80
C ALA A 109 -5.31 4.22 1.43
N PRO A 110 -5.24 4.95 0.30
CA PRO A 110 -5.14 4.28 -0.99
C PRO A 110 -3.85 3.45 -0.98
N THR A 111 -3.97 2.14 -1.09
CA THR A 111 -2.82 1.25 -1.33
C THR A 111 -2.29 1.53 -2.73
N VAL A 112 -1.45 2.55 -2.87
CA VAL A 112 -0.76 2.84 -4.12
C VAL A 112 0.34 1.79 -4.28
N ALA A 113 0.36 1.15 -5.45
CA ALA A 113 1.53 0.49 -6.05
C ALA A 113 1.94 -0.95 -5.67
N VAL A 114 1.11 -1.80 -5.05
CA VAL A 114 1.44 -3.25 -5.04
C VAL A 114 1.34 -3.84 -6.46
N GLY A 115 0.37 -3.37 -7.25
CA GLY A 115 0.18 -3.82 -8.64
C GLY A 115 1.32 -3.42 -9.57
N ALA A 116 1.84 -2.19 -9.45
CA ALA A 116 2.91 -1.69 -10.33
C ALA A 116 4.23 -2.46 -10.14
N ILE A 117 4.57 -2.81 -8.89
CA ILE A 117 5.77 -3.61 -8.57
C ILE A 117 5.65 -5.02 -9.16
N PHE A 118 4.46 -5.63 -9.08
CA PHE A 118 4.21 -6.96 -9.64
C PHE A 118 4.30 -6.97 -11.17
N TRP A 119 3.66 -6.02 -11.84
CA TRP A 119 3.71 -5.91 -13.31
C TRP A 119 5.10 -5.57 -13.82
N GLY A 120 5.83 -4.67 -13.13
CA GLY A 120 7.22 -4.36 -13.45
C GLY A 120 8.10 -5.61 -13.44
N GLY A 121 8.03 -6.42 -12.37
CA GLY A 121 8.78 -7.68 -12.27
C GLY A 121 8.44 -8.69 -13.36
N ALA A 122 7.15 -8.83 -13.71
CA ALA A 122 6.70 -9.75 -14.76
C ALA A 122 7.26 -9.39 -16.14
N VAL A 123 7.32 -8.11 -16.48
CA VAL A 123 7.88 -7.64 -17.76
C VAL A 123 9.36 -8.00 -17.90
N PHE A 124 10.16 -7.82 -16.83
CA PHE A 124 11.57 -8.21 -16.84
C PHE A 124 11.78 -9.73 -16.96
N ALA A 125 10.94 -10.52 -16.30
CA ALA A 125 11.01 -11.99 -16.39
C ALA A 125 10.70 -12.48 -17.81
N VAL A 126 9.62 -11.99 -18.44
CA VAL A 126 9.26 -12.35 -19.81
C VAL A 126 10.32 -11.87 -20.81
N GLY A 127 10.84 -10.65 -20.64
CA GLY A 127 11.93 -10.13 -21.48
C GLY A 127 13.22 -10.96 -21.38
N GLY A 128 13.58 -11.41 -20.18
CA GLY A 128 14.75 -12.29 -19.97
C GLY A 128 14.61 -13.65 -20.67
N VAL A 129 13.42 -14.26 -20.61
CA VAL A 129 13.13 -15.54 -21.29
C VAL A 129 13.18 -15.39 -22.81
N ALA A 130 12.62 -14.32 -23.36
CA ALA A 130 12.64 -14.06 -24.81
C ALA A 130 14.08 -13.91 -25.35
N LEU A 131 14.96 -13.22 -24.60
CA LEU A 131 16.38 -13.08 -24.97
C LEU A 131 17.15 -14.40 -24.95
N LEU A 132 16.85 -15.31 -24.00
CA LEU A 132 17.42 -16.67 -24.02
C LEU A 132 16.93 -17.47 -25.22
N GLY A 133 15.63 -17.42 -25.52
CA GLY A 133 15.05 -18.13 -26.66
C GLY A 133 15.65 -17.67 -27.99
N LEU A 134 15.81 -16.35 -28.18
CA LEU A 134 16.44 -15.77 -29.36
C LEU A 134 17.92 -16.17 -29.46
N GLY A 135 18.65 -16.13 -28.34
CA GLY A 135 20.06 -16.52 -28.29
C GLY A 135 20.29 -18.00 -28.61
N LEU A 136 19.40 -18.88 -28.12
CA LEU A 136 19.44 -20.32 -28.40
C LEU A 136 19.09 -20.60 -29.87
N TRP A 137 18.07 -19.93 -30.41
CA TRP A 137 17.69 -20.06 -31.82
C TRP A 137 18.85 -19.67 -32.75
N LEU A 138 19.48 -18.52 -32.51
CA LEU A 138 20.65 -18.06 -33.29
C LEU A 138 21.85 -19.03 -33.22
N LEU A 139 21.97 -19.78 -32.13
CA LEU A 139 22.99 -20.81 -31.94
C LEU A 139 22.69 -22.10 -32.71
N LEU A 140 21.40 -22.46 -32.84
CA LEU A 140 20.93 -23.65 -33.55
C LEU A 140 20.85 -23.45 -35.07
N THR A 141 20.72 -22.21 -35.53
CA THR A 141 20.64 -21.87 -36.97
C THR A 141 22.00 -21.49 -37.57
N ARG A 142 23.10 -21.64 -36.84
CA ARG A 142 24.48 -21.52 -37.33
C ARG A 142 25.08 -22.89 -37.54
#